data_AF-A0A379AJY6-F1
#
_entry.id   AF-A0A379AJY6-F1
#
_cell.length_a   1.000
_cell.length_b   1.000
_cell.length_c   1.000
_cell.angle_alpha   90.00
_cell.angle_beta   90.00
_cell.angle_gamma   90.00
#
_symmetry.space_group_name_H-M   'P 1'
#
loop_
_entity.id
_entity.type
_entity.pdbx_description
1 polymer ?
#
loop_
_entity_poly.entity_id
_entity_poly.type
_entity_poly.pdbx_seq_one_letter_code
_entity_poly.pdbx_strand_id
1 'polypeptide(L)'
;MTTLFRQTLAAMEETPMKILTLRFKNLNALRGEWFIDFRAEPFASNGLFAITGATGAGKTTLLDAICLALYHQTPRLGAISQSQNALMTRDCAECLARGGV
;
A
#
# COMPACT_ATOMS: atom_id res chain seq x y z
N MET A 1 -39.80 16.81 5.82
CA MET A 1 -39.31 16.19 4.56
C MET A 1 -37.95 16.75 4.12
N THR A 2 -37.67 18.05 4.28
CA THR A 2 -36.39 18.69 3.91
C THR A 2 -35.22 18.41 4.85
N THR A 3 -35.44 18.25 6.16
CA THR A 3 -34.37 17.96 7.14
C THR A 3 -33.82 16.53 7.02
N LEU A 4 -34.70 15.56 6.77
CA LEU A 4 -34.33 14.15 6.60
C LEU A 4 -33.47 13.94 5.35
N PHE A 5 -33.77 14.65 4.26
CA PHE A 5 -33.00 14.60 3.02
C PHE A 5 -31.57 15.17 3.19
N ARG A 6 -31.40 16.21 4.02
CA ARG A 6 -30.07 16.71 4.41
C ARG A 6 -29.29 15.74 5.29
N GLN A 7 -29.95 15.04 6.21
CA GLN A 7 -29.29 14.00 7.03
C GLN A 7 -28.82 12.82 6.17
N THR A 8 -29.59 12.40 5.18
CA THR A 8 -29.17 11.34 4.24
C THR A 8 -28.03 11.81 3.32
N LEU A 9 -28.04 13.07 2.85
CA LEU A 9 -26.94 13.65 2.06
C LEU A 9 -25.66 13.87 2.88
N ALA A 10 -25.75 14.16 4.19
CA ALA A 10 -24.59 14.25 5.07
C ALA A 10 -23.98 12.87 5.39
N ALA A 11 -24.79 11.81 5.36
CA ALA A 11 -24.30 10.42 5.46
C ALA A 11 -23.73 9.88 4.14
N MET A 12 -23.90 10.62 3.03
CA MET A 12 -23.19 10.41 1.77
C MET A 12 -21.84 11.16 1.75
N GLU A 13 -21.19 11.25 2.90
CA GLU A 13 -19.79 11.66 2.97
C GLU A 13 -18.97 10.51 2.37
N GLU A 14 -18.45 10.73 1.17
CA GLU A 14 -17.54 9.83 0.46
C GLU A 14 -16.41 9.44 1.42
N THR A 15 -16.44 8.20 1.90
CA THR A 15 -15.38 7.70 2.79
C THR A 15 -14.05 7.81 2.03
N PRO A 16 -13.08 8.60 2.50
CA PRO A 16 -11.82 8.77 1.77
C PRO A 16 -11.12 7.43 1.64
N MET A 17 -10.48 7.19 0.49
CA MET A 17 -9.73 5.96 0.25
C MET A 17 -8.73 5.73 1.38
N LYS A 18 -8.83 4.60 2.06
CA LYS A 18 -7.96 4.23 3.18
C LYS A 18 -7.36 2.86 2.94
N ILE A 19 -6.04 2.76 3.00
CA ILE A 19 -5.36 1.46 2.96
C ILE A 19 -5.52 0.82 4.35
N LEU A 20 -6.21 -0.31 4.41
CA LEU A 20 -6.45 -1.06 5.64
C LEU A 20 -5.33 -2.07 5.89
N THR A 21 -4.88 -2.75 4.85
CA THR A 21 -3.81 -3.75 4.94
C THR A 21 -2.94 -3.72 3.69
N LEU A 22 -1.68 -4.13 3.85
CA LEU A 22 -0.73 -4.31 2.77
C LEU A 22 -0.03 -5.66 2.93
N ARG A 23 -0.11 -6.52 1.91
CA ARG A 23 0.67 -7.76 1.83
C ARG A 23 1.55 -7.71 0.59
N PHE A 24 2.83 -8.00 0.75
CA PHE A 24 3.73 -8.10 -0.39
C PHE A 24 4.82 -9.13 -0.17
N LYS A 25 5.47 -9.55 -1.26
CA LYS A 25 6.50 -10.57 -1.25
C LYS A 25 7.64 -10.21 -2.19
N ASN A 26 8.88 -10.38 -1.74
CA ASN A 26 10.10 -10.30 -2.57
C ASN A 26 10.18 -9.04 -3.46
N LEU A 27 9.98 -7.87 -2.88
CA LEU A 27 10.13 -6.60 -3.60
C LEU A 27 11.48 -5.98 -3.26
N ASN A 28 12.30 -5.66 -4.27
CA ASN A 28 13.60 -4.98 -4.17
C ASN A 28 14.41 -5.38 -2.92
N ALA A 29 14.58 -4.47 -1.97
CA ALA A 29 15.37 -4.67 -0.74
C ALA A 29 14.64 -5.51 0.33
N LEU A 30 13.34 -5.76 0.18
CA LEU A 30 12.49 -6.48 1.12
C LEU A 30 12.20 -7.90 0.61
N ARG A 31 13.12 -8.82 0.91
CA ARG A 31 12.97 -10.26 0.61
C ARG A 31 12.00 -10.92 1.59
N GLY A 32 11.29 -11.96 1.15
CA GLY A 32 10.35 -12.72 1.98
C GLY A 32 8.93 -12.18 1.92
N GLU A 33 8.07 -12.69 2.79
CA GLU A 33 6.67 -12.28 2.91
C GLU A 33 6.50 -11.22 3.98
N TRP A 34 5.81 -10.14 3.62
CA TRP A 34 5.59 -8.99 4.48
C TRP A 34 4.10 -8.71 4.60
N PHE A 35 3.66 -8.38 5.81
CA PHE A 35 2.27 -8.07 6.13
C PHE A 35 2.21 -6.88 7.07
N ILE A 36 1.38 -5.90 6.73
CA ILE A 36 1.10 -4.72 7.55
C ILE A 36 -0.41 -4.55 7.65
N ASP A 37 -0.96 -4.51 8.88
CA ASP A 37 -2.35 -4.16 9.14
C ASP A 37 -2.40 -2.76 9.77
N PHE A 38 -2.89 -1.78 9.00
CA PHE A 38 -3.02 -0.38 9.45
C PHE A 38 -4.22 -0.18 10.38
N ARG A 39 -5.03 -1.21 10.61
CA ARG A 39 -6.14 -1.20 11.59
C ARG A 39 -5.74 -1.77 12.94
N ALA A 40 -4.54 -2.35 13.05
CA ALA A 40 -4.00 -2.82 14.31
C ALA A 40 -3.23 -1.69 15.02
N GLU A 41 -3.13 -1.76 16.36
CA GLU A 41 -2.19 -0.91 17.10
C GLU A 41 -0.75 -1.19 16.63
N PRO A 42 0.11 -0.17 16.52
CA PRO A 42 -0.09 1.24 16.92
C PRO A 42 -0.73 2.15 15.86
N PHE A 43 -1.12 1.62 14.70
CA PHE A 43 -1.67 2.42 13.59
C PHE A 43 -3.13 2.80 13.81
N ALA A 44 -3.87 2.01 14.57
CA ALA A 44 -5.29 2.24 14.85
C ALA A 44 -5.53 3.52 15.66
N SER A 45 -4.67 3.79 16.65
CA SER A 45 -4.75 4.97 17.52
C SER A 45 -4.14 6.23 16.90
N ASN A 46 -3.15 6.09 16.02
CA ASN A 46 -2.45 7.21 15.38
C ASN A 46 -2.47 7.10 13.85
N GLY A 47 -3.18 8.04 13.19
CA GLY A 47 -3.23 8.13 11.72
C GLY A 47 -1.95 8.65 11.05
N LEU A 48 -0.95 9.06 11.84
CA LEU A 48 0.36 9.51 11.36
C LEU A 48 1.46 8.59 11.90
N PHE A 49 2.27 8.05 11.00
CA PHE A 49 3.41 7.21 11.33
C PHE A 49 4.61 7.57 10.45
N ALA A 50 5.81 7.24 10.92
CA ALA A 50 7.05 7.46 10.19
C ALA A 50 7.67 6.12 9.75
N ILE A 51 8.19 6.07 8.54
CA ILE A 51 9.00 4.95 8.03
C ILE A 51 10.48 5.39 8.10
N THR A 52 11.25 4.81 9.01
CA THR A 52 12.65 5.19 9.27
C THR A 52 13.61 4.02 9.00
N GLY A 53 14.90 4.31 8.89
CA GLY A 53 15.94 3.32 8.64
C GLY A 53 17.08 3.84 7.75
N ALA A 54 18.18 3.09 7.68
CA ALA A 54 19.36 3.45 6.88
C ALA A 54 19.07 3.55 5.38
N THR A 55 19.95 4.22 4.62
CA THR A 55 19.91 4.19 3.14
C THR A 55 20.03 2.75 2.66
N GLY A 56 19.17 2.34 1.71
CA GLY A 56 19.11 0.96 1.22
C GLY A 56 18.22 0.00 2.03
N ALA A 57 17.68 0.40 3.20
CA ALA A 57 16.85 -0.48 4.04
C ALA A 57 15.45 -0.82 3.48
N GLY A 58 15.10 -0.36 2.26
CA GLY A 58 13.81 -0.69 1.63
C GLY A 58 12.64 0.24 1.96
N LYS A 59 12.88 1.42 2.57
CA LYS A 59 11.83 2.42 2.84
C LYS A 59 11.01 2.77 1.60
N THR A 60 11.70 3.11 0.50
CA THR A 60 11.02 3.45 -0.76
C THR A 60 10.41 2.20 -1.41
N THR A 61 10.96 1.00 -1.17
CA THR A 61 10.38 -0.26 -1.63
C THR A 61 9.01 -0.53 -1.00
N LEU A 62 8.82 -0.16 0.27
CA LEU A 62 7.50 -0.22 0.91
C LEU A 62 6.50 0.72 0.24
N LEU A 63 6.92 1.94 -0.12
CA LEU A 63 6.06 2.87 -0.88
C LEU A 63 5.74 2.35 -2.29
N ASP A 64 6.71 1.72 -2.97
CA ASP A 64 6.46 1.06 -4.25
C ASP A 64 5.41 -0.06 -4.11
N ALA A 65 5.47 -0.85 -3.03
CA ALA A 65 4.50 -1.91 -2.77
C ALA A 65 3.06 -1.35 -2.64
N ILE A 66 2.91 -0.20 -1.99
CA ILE A 66 1.61 0.51 -1.89
C ILE A 66 1.14 0.95 -3.28
N CYS A 67 1.99 1.63 -4.06
CA CYS A 67 1.63 2.06 -5.41
C CYS A 67 1.29 0.88 -6.32
N LEU A 68 2.05 -0.22 -6.22
CA LEU A 68 1.82 -1.44 -6.98
C LEU A 68 0.47 -2.09 -6.63
N ALA A 69 0.15 -2.13 -5.34
CA ALA A 69 -1.11 -2.68 -4.84
C ALA A 69 -2.34 -1.89 -5.33
N LEU A 70 -2.23 -0.56 -5.41
CA LEU A 70 -3.36 0.32 -5.78
C LEU A 70 -3.48 0.58 -7.27
N TYR A 71 -2.35 0.72 -7.97
CA TYR A 71 -2.31 1.22 -9.34
C TYR A 71 -1.64 0.26 -10.33
N HIS A 72 -1.13 -0.88 -9.84
CA HIS A 72 -0.39 -1.87 -10.63
C HIS A 72 0.85 -1.30 -11.35
N GLN A 73 1.35 -0.16 -10.86
CA GLN A 73 2.48 0.57 -11.37
C GLN A 73 3.26 1.16 -10.19
N THR A 74 4.53 1.49 -10.42
CA THR A 74 5.31 2.25 -9.43
C THR A 74 5.80 3.55 -10.05
N PRO A 75 5.90 4.64 -9.27
CA PRO A 75 6.37 5.93 -9.77
C PRO A 75 7.76 5.86 -10.43
N ARG A 76 8.55 4.83 -10.09
CA ARG A 76 9.92 4.66 -10.53
C ARG A 76 10.09 3.88 -11.82
N LEU A 77 9.15 3.00 -12.18
CA LEU A 77 9.34 2.02 -13.27
C LEU A 77 8.20 1.98 -14.29
N GLY A 78 7.14 2.80 -14.13
CA GLY A 78 6.03 2.85 -15.08
C GLY A 78 5.21 1.56 -15.10
N ALA A 79 4.74 1.14 -16.28
CA ALA A 79 3.98 -0.09 -16.47
C ALA A 79 4.88 -1.33 -16.33
N ILE A 80 4.59 -2.16 -15.33
CA ILE A 80 5.35 -3.37 -15.04
C ILE A 80 4.75 -4.51 -15.85
N SER A 81 5.58 -5.21 -16.64
CA SER A 81 5.16 -6.37 -17.42
C SER A 81 5.76 -7.66 -16.84
N GLN A 82 5.19 -8.82 -17.20
CA GLN A 82 5.76 -10.13 -16.82
C GLN A 82 7.17 -10.34 -17.38
N SER A 83 7.55 -9.66 -18.47
CA SER A 83 8.87 -9.77 -19.10
C SER A 83 9.90 -8.79 -18.55
N GLN A 84 9.48 -7.70 -17.87
CA GLN A 84 10.36 -6.72 -17.23
C GLN A 84 9.82 -6.34 -15.85
N ASN A 85 10.27 -7.08 -14.84
CA ASN A 85 9.90 -6.84 -13.44
C ASN A 85 11.10 -6.39 -12.61
N ALA A 86 11.55 -5.16 -12.86
CA ALA A 86 12.68 -4.54 -12.14
C ALA A 86 12.40 -4.23 -10.65
N LEU A 87 11.17 -4.50 -10.16
CA LEU A 87 10.80 -4.37 -8.75
C LEU A 87 11.06 -5.63 -7.93
N MET A 88 11.29 -6.76 -8.59
CA MET A 88 11.50 -8.03 -7.95
C MET A 88 12.88 -8.06 -7.25
N THR A 89 12.93 -8.57 -6.03
CA THR A 89 14.20 -8.88 -5.37
C THR A 89 15.00 -9.85 -6.23
N ARG A 90 16.30 -9.58 -6.45
CA ARG A 90 17.20 -10.48 -7.19
C ARG A 90 17.14 -11.90 -6.62
N ASP A 91 17.18 -12.90 -7.49
CA ASP A 91 17.13 -14.33 -7.13
C ASP A 91 15.81 -14.77 -6.45
N CYS A 92 14.71 -14.08 -6.73
CA CYS A 92 13.36 -14.54 -6.39
C CYS A 92 12.61 -14.91 -7.68
N ALA A 93 11.74 -15.92 -7.63
CA ALA A 93 10.93 -16.37 -8.77
C ALA A 93 9.55 -15.70 -8.85
N GLU A 94 9.07 -15.12 -7.74
CA GLU A 94 7.79 -14.41 -7.68
C GLU A 94 7.84 -13.20 -6.76
N CYS A 95 7.09 -12.14 -7.10
CA CYS A 95 6.78 -11.02 -6.23
C CYS A 95 5.30 -10.63 -6.34
N LEU A 96 4.71 -10.12 -5.26
CA LEU A 96 3.29 -9.79 -5.17
C LEU A 96 3.13 -8.51 -4.34
N ALA A 97 2.13 -7.68 -4.64
CA ALA A 97 1.59 -6.68 -3.73
C ALA A 97 0.06 -6.68 -3.83
N ARG A 98 -0.63 -6.75 -2.68
CA ARG A 98 -2.09 -6.64 -2.57
C ARG A 98 -2.44 -5.74 -1.40
N GLY A 99 -3.31 -4.76 -1.64
CA GLY A 99 -3.85 -3.86 -0.64
C GLY A 99 -5.31 -4.23 -0.36
N GLY A 100 -5.72 -4.17 0.91
CA GLY A 100 -7.13 -4.06 1.25
C GLY A 100 -7.46 -2.58 1.39
N VAL A 101 -8.33 -2.05 0.53
CA VAL A 101 -8.88 -0.69 0.62
C VAL A 101 -10.31 -0.74 1.12
#